data_AF-A0A0A1WIZ0-F1
#
_entry.id   AF-A0A0A1WIZ0-F1
#
_cell.length_a   1.000
_cell.length_b   1.000
_cell.length_c   1.000
_cell.angle_alpha   90.00
_cell.angle_beta   90.00
_cell.angle_gamma   90.00
#
_symmetry.space_group_name_H-M   'P 1'
#
loop_
_entity.id
_entity.type
_entity.pdbx_description
1 polymer ?
#
loop_
_entity_poly.entity_id
_entity_poly.type
_entity_poly.pdbx_seq_one_letter_code
_entity_poly.pdbx_strand_id
1 'polypeptide(L)'
;KMAINKYYVVFLLLIGLTCTHADDIEISEQYMEMFSSRNELLNSIFNESIELLEFISVKGDELCQKIVDADVYKNVTSEVLESRDKVLSNCIHHVMDRLDPTKSRLGDGLDETVLLKYGFENIRKVVDQKYEGFYVEIVRRIDEYVKGLTVEQQKKQTAQNLKMWSSKIKNAPNLAAKEMTYRRCMRYYYFENGV
;
A
#
# COMPACT_ATOMS: atom_id res chain seq x y z
N LYS A 1 -20.02 14.87 58.85
CA LYS A 1 -18.66 14.27 58.88
C LYS A 1 -18.75 12.88 58.28
N MET A 2 -18.33 12.71 57.03
CA MET A 2 -18.39 11.42 56.33
C MET A 2 -17.18 10.59 56.78
N ALA A 3 -17.44 9.49 57.47
CA ALA A 3 -16.39 8.56 57.89
C ALA A 3 -15.88 7.82 56.65
N ILE A 4 -14.69 8.19 56.18
CA ILE A 4 -14.00 7.46 55.11
C ILE A 4 -13.75 6.04 55.62
N ASN A 5 -14.39 5.08 54.96
CA ASN A 5 -14.37 3.67 55.33
C ASN A 5 -12.93 3.13 55.22
N LYS A 6 -12.41 2.45 56.25
CA LYS A 6 -11.02 1.95 56.30
C LYS A 6 -10.70 1.03 55.11
N TYR A 7 -11.70 0.32 54.59
CA TYR A 7 -11.58 -0.50 53.40
C TYR A 7 -11.36 0.31 52.11
N TYR A 8 -11.90 1.53 52.05
CA TYR A 8 -11.74 2.43 50.90
C TYR A 8 -10.30 2.97 50.81
N VAL A 9 -9.69 3.27 51.96
CA VAL A 9 -8.28 3.69 52.02
C VAL A 9 -7.34 2.55 51.63
N VAL A 10 -7.62 1.33 52.08
CA VAL A 10 -6.84 0.14 51.69
C VAL A 10 -7.00 -0.17 50.20
N PHE A 11 -8.20 0.00 49.64
CA PHE A 11 -8.44 -0.18 48.21
C PHE A 11 -7.71 0.87 47.37
N LEU A 12 -7.70 2.14 47.80
CA LEU A 12 -6.93 3.20 47.16
C LEU A 12 -5.42 2.99 47.27
N LEU A 13 -4.92 2.46 48.39
CA LEU A 13 -3.51 2.12 48.55
C LEU A 13 -3.11 0.92 47.70
N LEU A 14 -3.98 -0.07 47.51
CA LEU A 14 -3.73 -1.20 46.61
C LEU A 14 -3.72 -0.76 45.14
N ILE A 15 -4.62 0.13 44.72
CA ILE A 15 -4.57 0.75 43.39
C ILE A 15 -3.29 1.55 43.24
N GLY A 16 -2.93 2.35 44.25
CA GLY A 16 -1.67 3.11 44.28
C GLY A 16 -0.44 2.20 44.16
N LEU A 17 -0.41 1.07 44.89
CA LEU A 17 0.70 0.11 44.85
C LEU A 17 0.81 -0.60 43.48
N THR A 18 -0.33 -0.96 42.87
CA THR A 18 -0.35 -1.52 41.51
C THR A 18 -0.01 -0.48 40.44
N CYS A 19 -0.26 0.81 40.70
CA CYS A 19 0.16 1.90 39.82
C CYS A 19 1.64 2.28 39.99
N THR A 20 2.26 1.99 41.14
CA THR A 20 3.72 2.12 41.34
C THR A 20 4.51 0.89 40.88
N HIS A 21 3.82 -0.18 40.48
CA HIS A 21 4.40 -1.37 39.85
C HIS A 21 3.88 -1.55 38.42
N ALA A 22 3.11 -0.60 37.90
CA ALA A 22 3.16 -0.34 36.47
C ALA A 22 4.55 0.20 36.26
N ASP A 23 5.44 -0.67 35.78
CA ASP A 23 6.76 -0.30 35.31
C ASP A 23 6.66 1.09 34.67
N ASP A 24 7.50 2.00 35.13
CA ASP A 24 7.93 3.13 34.34
C ASP A 24 8.43 2.53 33.01
N ILE A 25 7.52 2.29 32.07
CA ILE A 25 7.83 2.38 30.65
C ILE A 25 7.96 3.87 30.44
N GLU A 26 9.05 4.42 30.97
CA GLU A 26 9.70 5.56 30.39
C GLU A 26 9.94 5.11 28.96
N ILE A 27 9.03 5.51 28.07
CA ILE A 27 9.18 5.27 26.64
C ILE A 27 10.43 6.05 26.29
N SER A 28 11.58 5.36 26.31
CA SER A 28 12.87 6.04 26.20
C SER A 28 12.86 6.86 24.92
N GLU A 29 13.53 8.01 24.94
CA GLU A 29 13.65 8.89 23.77
C GLU A 29 14.06 8.11 22.51
N GLN A 30 14.96 7.12 22.68
CA GLN A 30 15.40 6.20 21.65
C GLN A 30 14.26 5.31 21.06
N TYR A 31 13.27 4.93 21.87
CA TYR A 31 12.09 4.20 21.41
C TYR A 31 11.18 5.13 20.60
N MET A 32 10.95 6.36 21.06
CA MET A 32 10.14 7.34 20.32
C MET A 32 10.78 7.71 18.97
N GLU A 33 12.10 7.90 18.95
CA GLU A 33 12.86 8.18 17.73
C GLU A 33 12.79 7.02 16.73
N MET A 34 12.96 5.78 17.21
CA MET A 34 12.82 4.58 16.38
C MET A 34 11.39 4.43 15.82
N PHE A 35 10.37 4.74 16.63
CA PHE A 35 8.97 4.70 16.19
C PHE A 35 8.68 5.78 15.15
N SER A 36 9.18 7.00 15.35
CA SER A 36 9.01 8.12 14.41
C SER A 36 9.68 7.82 13.07
N SER A 37 10.97 7.47 13.09
CA SER A 37 11.73 7.16 11.88
C SER A 37 11.16 5.98 11.09
N ARG A 38 10.63 4.95 11.78
CA ARG A 38 9.87 3.86 11.13
C ARG A 38 8.62 4.38 10.41
N ASN A 39 7.83 5.23 11.07
CA ASN A 39 6.62 5.77 10.48
C ASN A 39 6.93 6.68 9.29
N GLU A 40 8.02 7.44 9.33
CA GLU A 40 8.53 8.22 8.20
C GLU A 40 8.87 7.31 7.02
N LEU A 41 9.59 6.20 7.25
CA LEU A 41 9.85 5.20 6.21
C LEU A 41 8.54 4.69 5.59
N LEU A 42 7.60 4.21 6.41
CA LEU A 42 6.35 3.63 5.94
C LEU A 42 5.50 4.65 5.17
N ASN A 43 5.42 5.89 5.66
CA ASN A 43 4.70 6.96 4.98
C ASN A 43 5.38 7.34 3.65
N SER A 44 6.72 7.32 3.57
CA SER A 44 7.42 7.55 2.30
C SER A 44 7.11 6.46 1.28
N ILE A 45 7.02 5.20 1.71
CA ILE A 45 6.66 4.05 0.86
C ILE A 45 5.20 4.18 0.42
N PHE A 46 4.31 4.57 1.32
CA PHE A 46 2.91 4.81 1.01
C PHE A 46 2.77 5.93 -0.05
N ASN A 47 3.47 7.05 0.12
CA ASN A 47 3.45 8.15 -0.84
C ASN A 47 3.96 7.72 -2.22
N GLU A 48 5.05 6.95 -2.28
CA GLU A 48 5.53 6.38 -3.55
C GLU A 48 4.47 5.50 -4.24
N SER A 49 3.65 4.79 -3.46
CA SER A 49 2.56 3.98 -4.01
C SER A 49 1.40 4.81 -4.53
N ILE A 50 1.16 5.99 -3.97
CA ILE A 50 0.21 6.97 -4.51
C ILE A 50 0.73 7.52 -5.83
N GLU A 51 2.01 7.87 -5.94
CA GLU A 51 2.62 8.34 -7.20
C GLU A 51 2.56 7.28 -8.30
N LEU A 52 2.75 6.00 -7.96
CA LEU A 52 2.56 4.89 -8.88
C LEU A 52 1.10 4.81 -9.36
N LEU A 53 0.13 4.94 -8.46
CA LEU A 53 -1.29 4.88 -8.78
C LEU A 53 -1.72 6.05 -9.67
N GLU A 54 -1.22 7.25 -9.40
CA GLU A 54 -1.45 8.44 -10.22
C GLU A 54 -0.88 8.24 -11.63
N PHE A 55 0.34 7.74 -11.74
CA PHE A 55 0.95 7.43 -13.04
C PHE A 55 0.10 6.46 -13.86
N ILE A 56 -0.36 5.37 -13.24
CA ILE A 56 -1.21 4.36 -13.90
C ILE A 56 -2.54 4.99 -14.32
N SER A 57 -3.13 5.83 -13.47
CA SER A 57 -4.42 6.49 -13.74
C SER A 57 -4.31 7.44 -14.94
N VAL A 58 -3.24 8.24 -15.01
CA VAL A 58 -2.94 9.11 -16.16
C VAL A 58 -2.82 8.29 -17.44
N LYS A 59 -2.13 7.14 -17.40
CA LYS A 59 -2.01 6.26 -18.57
C LYS A 59 -3.33 5.59 -18.97
N GLY A 60 -4.18 5.25 -18.00
CA GLY A 60 -5.52 4.77 -18.26
C GLY A 60 -6.39 5.81 -18.94
N ASP A 61 -6.38 7.05 -18.43
CA ASP A 61 -7.13 8.18 -18.98
C ASP A 61 -6.67 8.54 -20.40
N GLU A 62 -5.35 8.65 -20.64
CA GLU A 62 -4.78 8.90 -21.98
C GLU A 62 -5.26 7.86 -23.02
N LEU A 63 -5.37 6.58 -22.63
CA LEU A 63 -5.84 5.53 -23.52
C LEU A 63 -7.35 5.62 -23.76
N CYS A 64 -8.12 5.80 -22.70
CA CYS A 64 -9.57 5.83 -22.77
C CYS A 64 -10.10 7.05 -23.52
N GLN A 65 -9.47 8.21 -23.37
CA GLN A 65 -9.77 9.40 -24.18
C GLN A 65 -9.56 9.10 -25.67
N LYS A 66 -8.44 8.46 -26.06
CA LYS A 66 -8.20 8.06 -27.46
C LYS A 66 -9.27 7.12 -27.99
N ILE A 67 -9.73 6.17 -27.19
CA ILE A 67 -10.77 5.20 -27.59
C ILE A 67 -12.12 5.88 -27.77
N VAL A 68 -12.51 6.74 -26.81
CA VAL A 68 -13.79 7.46 -26.81
C VAL A 68 -13.84 8.47 -27.95
N ASP A 69 -12.76 9.24 -28.16
CA ASP A 69 -12.68 10.26 -29.20
C ASP A 69 -12.65 9.66 -30.61
N ALA A 70 -12.18 8.41 -30.74
CA ALA A 70 -12.20 7.67 -32.00
C ALA A 70 -13.55 7.01 -32.32
N ASP A 71 -14.63 7.39 -31.63
CA ASP A 71 -16.03 7.04 -31.91
C ASP A 71 -16.38 5.54 -31.85
N VAL A 72 -15.51 4.68 -31.30
CA VAL A 72 -15.73 3.22 -31.26
C VAL A 72 -16.95 2.83 -30.41
N TYR A 73 -17.30 3.63 -29.41
CA TYR A 73 -18.49 3.42 -28.57
C TYR A 73 -19.81 3.88 -29.20
N LYS A 74 -19.82 4.49 -30.39
CA LYS A 74 -21.07 4.94 -31.06
C LYS A 74 -21.91 3.83 -31.69
N ASN A 75 -21.41 2.59 -31.77
CA ASN A 75 -22.09 1.48 -32.44
C ASN A 75 -22.88 0.54 -31.51
N VAL A 76 -23.10 0.89 -30.24
CA VAL A 76 -24.05 0.16 -29.39
C VAL A 76 -25.44 0.70 -29.67
N THR A 77 -26.24 -0.10 -30.40
CA THR A 77 -27.65 0.13 -30.70
C THR A 77 -28.45 0.53 -29.46
N SER A 78 -29.36 1.49 -29.68
CA SER A 78 -30.35 2.06 -28.77
C SER A 78 -30.78 1.18 -27.59
N GLU A 79 -30.41 1.57 -26.37
CA GLU A 79 -31.31 1.55 -25.21
C GLU A 79 -30.79 2.30 -23.97
N VAL A 80 -29.51 2.70 -23.91
CA VAL A 80 -29.02 3.61 -22.87
C VAL A 80 -28.03 4.58 -23.50
N LEU A 81 -28.42 5.85 -23.65
CA LEU A 81 -27.47 6.94 -23.87
C LEU A 81 -26.64 7.09 -22.58
N GLU A 82 -25.61 6.25 -22.41
CA GLU A 82 -24.63 6.50 -21.37
C GLU A 82 -23.93 7.82 -21.67
N SER A 83 -23.85 8.71 -20.68
CA SER A 83 -23.09 9.95 -20.85
C SER A 83 -21.64 9.63 -21.16
N ARG A 84 -20.98 10.50 -21.94
CA ARG A 84 -19.55 10.38 -22.26
C ARG A 84 -18.71 10.13 -21.01
N ASP A 85 -19.04 10.79 -19.91
CA ASP A 85 -18.34 10.65 -18.62
C ASP A 85 -18.47 9.25 -18.03
N LYS A 86 -19.65 8.61 -18.17
CA LYS A 86 -19.88 7.25 -17.70
C LYS A 86 -19.08 6.24 -18.54
N VAL A 87 -19.07 6.42 -19.86
CA VAL A 87 -18.27 5.59 -20.78
C VAL A 87 -16.78 5.72 -20.47
N LEU A 88 -16.30 6.95 -20.26
CA LEU A 88 -14.89 7.20 -19.91
C LEU A 88 -14.54 6.55 -18.57
N SER A 89 -15.37 6.72 -17.55
CA SER A 89 -15.18 6.11 -16.23
C SER A 89 -15.13 4.58 -16.31
N ASN A 90 -16.05 3.95 -17.04
CA ASN A 90 -16.08 2.49 -17.23
C ASN A 90 -14.81 2.00 -17.95
N CYS A 91 -14.37 2.71 -18.99
CA CYS A 91 -13.13 2.41 -19.69
C CYS A 91 -11.93 2.50 -18.75
N ILE A 92 -11.80 3.60 -17.97
CA ILE A 92 -10.67 3.80 -17.07
C ILE A 92 -10.61 2.67 -16.04
N HIS A 93 -11.73 2.32 -15.41
CA HIS A 93 -11.77 1.20 -14.47
C HIS A 93 -11.33 -0.11 -15.11
N HIS A 94 -11.80 -0.40 -16.32
CA HIS A 94 -11.41 -1.59 -17.05
C HIS A 94 -9.91 -1.61 -17.37
N VAL A 95 -9.37 -0.50 -17.90
CA VAL A 95 -7.94 -0.37 -18.21
C VAL A 95 -7.09 -0.50 -16.95
N MET A 96 -7.48 0.13 -15.85
CA MET A 96 -6.76 0.02 -14.58
C MET A 96 -6.73 -1.41 -14.05
N ASP A 97 -7.84 -2.15 -14.13
CA ASP A 97 -7.88 -3.56 -13.72
C ASP A 97 -6.94 -4.42 -14.58
N ARG A 98 -6.86 -4.13 -15.89
CA ARG A 98 -5.96 -4.82 -16.83
C ARG A 98 -4.48 -4.45 -16.64
N LEU A 99 -4.20 -3.28 -16.06
CA LEU A 99 -2.85 -2.82 -15.72
C LEU A 99 -2.38 -3.31 -14.33
N ASP A 100 -3.29 -3.80 -13.48
CA ASP A 100 -2.92 -4.40 -12.20
C ASP A 100 -2.16 -5.73 -12.44
N PRO A 101 -0.90 -5.86 -11.99
CA PRO A 101 -0.10 -7.06 -12.20
C PRO A 101 -0.71 -8.33 -11.59
N THR A 102 -1.60 -8.19 -10.60
CA THR A 102 -2.27 -9.31 -9.91
C THR A 102 -3.51 -9.82 -10.62
N LYS A 103 -4.02 -9.10 -11.61
CA LYS A 103 -5.22 -9.48 -12.36
C LYS A 103 -4.88 -10.32 -13.57
N SER A 104 -5.87 -11.10 -14.02
CA SER A 104 -5.72 -11.92 -15.23
C SER A 104 -5.34 -11.02 -16.39
N ARG A 105 -4.24 -11.35 -17.07
CA ARG A 105 -3.74 -10.65 -18.27
C ARG A 105 -4.39 -11.13 -19.56
N LEU A 106 -5.25 -12.16 -19.49
CA LEU A 106 -6.05 -12.64 -20.61
C LEU A 106 -7.47 -12.09 -20.43
N GLY A 107 -7.86 -11.22 -21.34
CA GLY A 107 -9.24 -10.74 -21.47
C GLY A 107 -9.79 -11.37 -22.74
N ASP A 108 -10.79 -12.25 -22.61
CA ASP A 108 -11.51 -12.79 -23.77
C ASP A 108 -12.67 -11.84 -24.09
N GLY A 109 -12.53 -11.02 -25.14
CA GLY A 109 -13.61 -10.13 -25.55
C GLY A 109 -13.27 -9.12 -26.64
N LEU A 110 -14.34 -8.52 -27.19
CA LEU A 110 -14.28 -7.39 -28.12
C LEU A 110 -13.50 -6.19 -27.54
N ASP A 111 -13.58 -5.99 -26.22
CA ASP A 111 -12.89 -4.91 -25.51
C ASP A 111 -11.36 -5.03 -25.56
N GLU A 112 -10.81 -6.24 -25.47
CA GLU A 112 -9.36 -6.47 -25.56
C GLU A 112 -8.81 -6.10 -26.93
N THR A 113 -9.57 -6.39 -28.00
CA THR A 113 -9.18 -6.03 -29.37
C THR A 113 -9.12 -4.52 -29.55
N VAL A 114 -10.07 -3.79 -28.96
CA VAL A 114 -10.07 -2.32 -28.97
C VAL A 114 -8.88 -1.78 -28.20
N LEU A 115 -8.63 -2.26 -26.97
CA LEU A 115 -7.48 -1.84 -26.16
C LEU A 115 -6.15 -2.04 -26.91
N LEU A 116 -5.95 -3.23 -27.50
CA LEU A 116 -4.74 -3.55 -28.26
C LEU A 116 -4.57 -2.63 -29.47
N LYS A 117 -5.66 -2.34 -30.22
CA LYS A 117 -5.65 -1.43 -31.36
C LYS A 117 -5.17 -0.02 -30.98
N TYR A 118 -5.52 0.47 -29.79
CA TYR A 118 -5.13 1.80 -29.33
C TYR A 118 -3.84 1.84 -28.51
N GLY A 119 -3.08 0.75 -28.49
CA GLY A 119 -1.71 0.72 -27.95
C GLY A 119 -1.61 0.33 -26.48
N PHE A 120 -2.62 -0.38 -25.94
CA PHE A 120 -2.60 -0.89 -24.56
C PHE A 120 -1.32 -1.67 -24.23
N GLU A 121 -0.80 -2.49 -25.16
CA GLU A 121 0.41 -3.28 -24.93
C GLU A 121 1.63 -2.42 -24.59
N ASN A 122 1.77 -1.27 -25.25
CA ASN A 122 2.88 -0.35 -24.99
C ASN A 122 2.72 0.31 -23.62
N ILE A 123 1.50 0.71 -23.28
CA ILE A 123 1.18 1.26 -21.95
C ILE A 123 1.49 0.23 -20.87
N ARG A 124 1.06 -1.03 -21.08
CA ARG A 124 1.33 -2.13 -20.16
C ARG A 124 2.81 -2.33 -19.91
N LYS A 125 3.65 -2.33 -20.96
CA LYS A 125 5.10 -2.45 -20.80
C LYS A 125 5.69 -1.31 -19.97
N VAL A 126 5.25 -0.07 -20.21
CA VAL A 126 5.70 1.10 -19.47
C VAL A 126 5.25 1.03 -17.99
N VAL A 127 4.02 0.57 -17.75
CA VAL A 127 3.48 0.39 -16.40
C VAL A 127 4.20 -0.75 -15.66
N ASP A 128 4.42 -1.90 -16.31
CA ASP A 128 5.20 -3.01 -15.74
C ASP A 128 6.62 -2.54 -15.35
N GLN A 129 7.27 -1.71 -16.18
CA GLN A 129 8.56 -1.10 -15.84
C GLN A 129 8.47 -0.15 -14.64
N LYS A 130 7.41 0.66 -14.54
CA LYS A 130 7.18 1.55 -13.41
C LYS A 130 6.96 0.76 -12.11
N TYR A 131 6.23 -0.36 -12.17
CA TYR A 131 6.09 -1.30 -11.05
C TYR A 131 7.44 -1.90 -10.63
N GLU A 132 8.27 -2.38 -11.58
CA GLU A 132 9.59 -2.92 -11.24
C GLU A 132 10.46 -1.87 -10.53
N GLY A 133 10.50 -0.63 -11.06
CA GLY A 133 11.24 0.47 -10.45
C GLY A 133 10.75 0.80 -9.04
N PHE A 134 9.44 0.81 -8.84
CA PHE A 134 8.80 0.99 -7.54
C PHE A 134 9.26 -0.05 -6.50
N TYR A 135 9.25 -1.35 -6.84
CA TYR A 135 9.68 -2.38 -5.89
C TYR A 135 11.18 -2.34 -5.61
N VAL A 136 12.01 -2.00 -6.61
CA VAL A 136 13.45 -1.78 -6.40
C VAL A 136 13.67 -0.67 -5.38
N GLU A 137 12.95 0.44 -5.52
CA GLU A 137 13.10 1.60 -4.64
C GLU A 137 12.62 1.31 -3.21
N ILE A 138 11.49 0.64 -3.04
CA ILE A 138 10.99 0.30 -1.69
C ILE A 138 11.92 -0.67 -0.99
N VAL A 139 12.38 -1.73 -1.68
CA VAL A 139 13.34 -2.69 -1.12
C VAL A 139 14.61 -1.97 -0.68
N ARG A 140 15.12 -1.05 -1.51
CA ARG A 140 16.29 -0.22 -1.18
C ARG A 140 16.06 0.61 0.09
N ARG A 141 14.95 1.36 0.17
CA ARG A 141 14.63 2.20 1.35
C ARG A 141 14.49 1.38 2.62
N ILE A 142 13.84 0.22 2.57
CA ILE A 142 13.72 -0.67 3.73
C ILE A 142 15.09 -1.21 4.15
N ASP A 143 15.89 -1.69 3.20
CA ASP A 143 17.22 -2.24 3.49
C ASP A 143 18.16 -1.19 4.08
N GLU A 144 18.12 0.05 3.57
CA GLU A 144 18.89 1.18 4.09
C GLU A 144 18.47 1.56 5.50
N TYR A 145 17.16 1.67 5.75
CA TYR A 145 16.64 1.93 7.09
C TYR A 145 17.11 0.86 8.08
N VAL A 146 16.94 -0.43 7.76
CA VAL A 146 17.34 -1.52 8.66
C VAL A 146 18.85 -1.54 8.91
N LYS A 147 19.67 -1.22 7.90
CA LYS A 147 21.13 -1.11 8.07
C LYS A 147 21.55 0.08 8.94
N GLY A 148 20.78 1.17 8.93
CA GLY A 148 21.03 2.36 9.75
C GLY A 148 20.72 2.18 11.23
N LEU A 149 19.97 1.13 11.61
CA LEU A 149 19.64 0.83 13.00
C LEU A 149 20.85 0.28 13.78
N THR A 150 20.89 0.53 15.09
CA THR A 150 21.87 -0.10 15.99
C THR A 150 21.67 -1.61 16.08
N VAL A 151 22.68 -2.33 16.58
CA VAL A 151 22.62 -3.80 16.74
C VAL A 151 21.44 -4.23 17.62
N GLU A 152 21.17 -3.48 18.69
CA GLU A 152 20.05 -3.72 19.61
C GLU A 152 18.71 -3.47 18.92
N GLN A 153 18.60 -2.41 18.11
CA GLN A 153 17.39 -2.09 17.35
C GLN A 153 17.13 -3.12 16.24
N GLN A 154 18.15 -3.62 15.56
CA GLN A 154 18.02 -4.66 14.53
C GLN A 154 17.51 -5.99 15.09
N LYS A 155 17.76 -6.28 16.37
CA LYS A 155 17.23 -7.47 17.04
C LYS A 155 15.73 -7.38 17.35
N LYS A 156 15.14 -6.19 17.32
CA LYS A 156 13.70 -6.00 17.59
C LYS A 156 12.85 -6.61 16.47
N GLN A 157 11.69 -7.12 16.85
CA GLN A 157 10.74 -7.79 15.95
C GLN A 157 10.39 -6.91 14.74
N THR A 158 10.17 -5.61 14.96
CA THR A 158 9.82 -4.66 13.91
C THR A 158 10.89 -4.59 12.80
N ALA A 159 12.18 -4.54 13.16
CA ALA A 159 13.29 -4.51 12.21
C ALA A 159 13.44 -5.85 11.47
N GLN A 160 13.24 -6.97 12.18
CA GLN A 160 13.21 -8.29 11.57
C GLN A 160 12.06 -8.45 10.57
N ASN A 161 10.88 -7.90 10.89
CA ASN A 161 9.73 -7.89 10.00
C ASN A 161 9.98 -7.07 8.73
N LEU A 162 10.57 -5.86 8.86
CA LEU A 162 10.96 -5.04 7.71
C LEU A 162 11.94 -5.79 6.80
N LYS A 163 12.98 -6.41 7.39
CA LYS A 163 13.94 -7.24 6.65
C LYS A 163 13.28 -8.43 5.96
N MET A 164 12.36 -9.11 6.65
CA MET A 164 11.59 -10.21 6.08
C MET A 164 10.75 -9.74 4.88
N TRP A 165 10.00 -8.65 5.01
CA TRP A 165 9.16 -8.11 3.95
C TRP A 165 9.98 -7.65 2.75
N SER A 166 11.07 -6.92 2.98
CA SER A 166 12.04 -6.54 1.94
C SER A 166 12.53 -7.77 1.15
N SER A 167 12.97 -8.81 1.86
CA SER A 167 13.42 -10.07 1.25
C SER A 167 12.32 -10.75 0.43
N LYS A 168 11.08 -10.82 0.96
CA LYS A 168 9.94 -11.43 0.25
C LYS A 168 9.60 -10.66 -1.03
N ILE A 169 9.58 -9.33 -1.00
CA ILE A 169 9.31 -8.49 -2.18
C ILE A 169 10.45 -8.65 -3.20
N LYS A 170 11.70 -8.58 -2.75
CA LYS A 170 12.88 -8.72 -3.60
C LYS A 170 12.88 -10.05 -4.36
N ASN A 171 12.64 -11.15 -3.64
CA ASN A 171 12.74 -12.52 -4.15
C ASN A 171 11.45 -13.04 -4.78
N ALA A 172 10.36 -12.26 -4.80
CA ALA A 172 9.14 -12.67 -5.47
C ALA A 172 9.38 -12.88 -6.98
N PRO A 173 8.86 -13.97 -7.57
CA PRO A 173 9.28 -14.45 -8.89
C PRO A 173 8.77 -13.62 -10.08
N ASN A 174 7.75 -12.78 -9.87
CA ASN A 174 7.16 -11.93 -10.91
C ASN A 174 6.45 -10.72 -10.27
N LEU A 175 6.07 -9.75 -11.11
CA LEU A 175 5.38 -8.52 -10.69
C LEU A 175 4.11 -8.79 -9.88
N ALA A 176 3.29 -9.77 -10.29
CA ALA A 176 2.07 -10.14 -9.56
C ALA A 176 2.38 -10.55 -8.11
N ALA A 177 3.40 -11.39 -7.94
CA ALA A 177 3.84 -11.85 -6.63
C ALA A 177 4.48 -10.73 -5.81
N LYS A 178 5.21 -9.80 -6.44
CA LYS A 178 5.74 -8.59 -5.80
C LYS A 178 4.61 -7.72 -5.26
N GLU A 179 3.61 -7.45 -6.09
CA GLU A 179 2.46 -6.62 -5.71
C GLU A 179 1.64 -7.23 -4.57
N MET A 180 1.32 -8.52 -4.66
CA MET A 180 0.62 -9.21 -3.58
C MET A 180 1.41 -9.19 -2.27
N THR A 181 2.75 -9.33 -2.34
CA THR A 181 3.61 -9.28 -1.16
C THR A 181 3.67 -7.87 -0.58
N TYR A 182 3.81 -6.86 -1.42
CA TYR A 182 3.79 -5.46 -1.03
C TYR A 182 2.47 -5.09 -0.34
N ARG A 183 1.33 -5.43 -0.94
CA ARG A 183 -0.01 -5.20 -0.34
C ARG A 183 -0.13 -5.84 1.05
N ARG A 184 0.41 -7.05 1.24
CA ARG A 184 0.44 -7.72 2.54
C ARG A 184 1.36 -7.01 3.54
N CYS A 185 2.53 -6.55 3.10
CA CYS A 185 3.45 -5.76 3.93
C CYS A 185 2.78 -4.47 4.44
N MET A 186 2.18 -3.69 3.55
CA MET A 186 1.49 -2.45 3.93
C MET A 186 0.30 -2.73 4.84
N ARG A 187 -0.47 -3.77 4.53
CA ARG A 187 -1.58 -4.18 5.38
C ARG A 187 -1.15 -4.54 6.80
N TYR A 188 -0.04 -5.26 6.92
CA TYR A 188 0.54 -5.62 8.21
C TYR A 188 0.85 -4.38 9.06
N TYR A 189 1.50 -3.37 8.49
CA TYR A 189 1.89 -2.17 9.23
C TYR A 189 0.74 -1.19 9.52
N TYR A 190 -0.21 -1.03 8.60
CA TYR A 190 -1.29 -0.04 8.75
C TYR A 190 -2.56 -0.58 9.41
N PHE A 191 -2.81 -1.89 9.39
CA PHE A 191 -4.09 -2.45 9.87
C PHE A 191 -3.96 -3.61 10.87
N GLU A 192 -2.85 -4.35 10.89
CA GLU A 192 -2.73 -5.60 11.68
C GLU A 192 -1.81 -5.47 12.90
N ASN A 193 -1.57 -4.23 13.37
CA ASN A 193 -0.68 -3.92 14.48
C ASN A 193 0.76 -4.37 14.22
N GLY A 194 1.50 -3.63 13.39
CA GLY A 194 2.95 -3.76 13.18
C GLY A 194 3.79 -3.36 14.41
N VAL A 195 3.50 -3.97 15.57
CA VAL A 195 4.23 -3.85 16.83
C VAL A 195 5.52 -4.67 16.73
#